data_AF-A0A937ITF1-F1
#
_entry.id   AF-A0A937ITF1-F1
#
_cell.length_a   1.000
_cell.length_b   1.000
_cell.length_c   1.000
_cell.angle_alpha   90.00
_cell.angle_beta   90.00
_cell.angle_gamma   90.00
#
_symmetry.space_group_name_H-M   'P 1'
#
loop_
_entity.id
_entity.type
_entity.pdbx_description
1 polymer ?
#
loop_
_entity_poly.entity_id
_entity_poly.type
_entity_poly.pdbx_seq_one_letter_code
_entity_poly.pdbx_strand_id
1 'polypeptide(L)'
;VVTFHSIEDRIVKRFFQSRSGSKAGNRYAPLVENVQAQFTLQSRKPIRASAGEISLNPRSRSAKLRIGWRTSADPTPIDVKALGVPELPNRIKS
;
A
#
# COMPACT_ATOMS: atom_id res chain seq x y z
N VAL A 1 -3.31 7.61 -2.85
CA VAL A 1 -2.14 7.36 -3.72
C VAL A 1 -2.60 6.71 -5.01
N VAL A 2 -2.18 7.23 -6.16
CA VAL A 2 -2.41 6.63 -7.47
C VAL A 2 -1.09 6.04 -7.96
N THR A 3 -1.10 4.78 -8.42
CA THR A 3 0.06 4.09 -8.96
C THR A 3 -0.24 3.56 -10.35
N PHE A 4 0.75 3.50 -11.23
CA PHE A 4 0.63 2.91 -12.57
C PHE A 4 1.43 1.61 -12.67
N HIS A 5 2.41 1.48 -11.76
CA HIS A 5 3.28 0.35 -11.46
C HIS A 5 2.60 -0.90 -10.90
N SER A 6 3.06 -2.11 -11.23
CA SER A 6 2.85 -3.25 -10.33
C SER A 6 3.77 -3.20 -9.09
N ILE A 7 4.99 -2.69 -9.24
CA ILE A 7 5.95 -2.55 -8.13
C ILE A 7 5.46 -1.47 -7.14
N GLU A 8 5.06 -0.30 -7.64
CA GLU A 8 4.50 0.77 -6.81
C GLU A 8 3.26 0.33 -6.05
N ASP A 9 2.28 -0.27 -6.74
CA ASP A 9 1.05 -0.72 -6.11
C ASP A 9 1.33 -1.73 -4.99
N ARG A 10 2.35 -2.58 -5.17
CA ARG A 10 2.79 -3.53 -4.14
C ARG A 10 3.35 -2.83 -2.91
N ILE A 11 4.21 -1.81 -3.10
CA ILE A 11 4.80 -1.02 -2.00
C ILE A 11 3.68 -0.30 -1.23
N VAL A 12 2.78 0.39 -1.93
CA VAL A 12 1.66 1.12 -1.32
C VAL A 12 0.71 0.17 -0.60
N LYS A 13 0.40 -0.99 -1.19
CA LYS A 13 -0.41 -2.03 -0.57
C LYS A 13 0.23 -2.50 0.74
N ARG A 14 1.52 -2.85 0.73
CA ARG A 14 2.23 -3.35 1.92
C ARG A 14 2.32 -2.28 3.00
N PHE A 15 2.57 -1.02 2.62
CA PHE A 15 2.55 0.11 3.54
C PHE A 15 1.22 0.20 4.29
N PHE A 16 0.10 0.27 3.56
CA PHE A 16 -1.21 0.34 4.18
C PHE A 16 -1.56 -0.90 5.00
N GLN A 17 -1.25 -2.10 4.51
CA GLN A 17 -1.50 -3.36 5.24
C GLN A 17 -0.73 -3.42 6.57
N SER A 18 0.54 -3.00 6.59
CA SER A 18 1.35 -2.99 7.80
C SER A 18 0.84 -2.01 8.86
N ARG A 19 0.01 -1.04 8.47
CA ARG A 19 -0.44 0.08 9.31
C ARG A 19 -1.94 0.11 9.58
N SER A 20 -2.71 -0.82 9.04
CA SER A 20 -4.17 -0.86 9.22
C SER A 20 -4.63 -1.77 10.36
N GLY A 21 -3.75 -2.10 11.32
CA GLY A 21 -4.02 -2.93 12.51
C GLY A 21 -4.43 -4.38 12.23
N SER A 22 -4.61 -4.76 10.96
CA SER A 22 -5.17 -6.04 10.55
C SER A 22 -4.06 -7.02 10.18
N LYS A 23 -3.38 -7.61 11.17
CA LYS A 23 -2.91 -8.99 10.97
C LYS A 23 -4.14 -9.85 11.13
N ALA A 24 -4.63 -10.41 10.03
CA ALA A 24 -5.57 -11.54 10.11
C ALA A 24 -4.82 -12.65 10.83
N GLY A 25 -4.87 -12.62 12.17
CA GLY A 25 -4.36 -13.68 13.00
C GLY A 25 -5.07 -14.95 12.57
N ASN A 26 -4.28 -15.99 12.31
CA ASN A 26 -4.80 -17.34 12.37
C ASN A 26 -5.66 -17.45 13.64
N ARG A 27 -6.85 -18.07 13.57
CA ARG A 27 -7.70 -18.27 14.76
C ARG A 27 -6.97 -19.03 15.88
N TYR A 28 -5.84 -19.67 15.52
CA TYR A 28 -4.93 -20.40 16.39
C TYR A 28 -3.59 -19.68 16.66
N ALA A 29 -3.40 -18.44 16.22
CA ALA A 29 -2.20 -17.67 16.55
C ALA A 29 -2.34 -17.11 17.98
N PRO A 30 -1.25 -17.13 18.79
CA PRO A 30 -1.23 -16.46 20.09
C PRO A 30 -1.63 -14.98 19.90
N LEU A 31 -2.29 -14.41 20.91
CA LEU A 31 -2.68 -13.00 20.95
C LEU A 31 -1.50 -12.12 20.55
N VAL A 32 -1.46 -11.70 19.28
CA VAL A 32 -0.50 -10.72 18.81
C VAL A 32 -0.98 -9.40 19.37
N GLU A 33 -0.09 -8.68 20.05
CA GLU A 33 -0.35 -7.33 20.57
C GLU A 33 -1.16 -6.52 19.54
N ASN A 34 -2.25 -5.92 20.00
CA ASN A 34 -3.10 -5.06 19.17
C ASN A 34 -2.26 -3.84 18.74
N VAL A 35 -1.61 -3.94 17.58
CA VAL A 35 -0.97 -2.79 16.96
C VAL A 35 -2.07 -1.82 16.56
N GLN A 36 -2.12 -0.67 17.22
CA GLN A 36 -3.09 0.36 16.91
C GLN A 36 -3.00 0.71 15.42
N ALA A 37 -4.14 0.65 14.73
CA ALA A 37 -4.22 1.01 13.33
C ALA A 37 -3.87 2.48 13.17
N GLN A 38 -2.84 2.79 12.39
CA GLN A 38 -2.45 4.15 11.98
C GLN A 38 -3.25 4.63 10.76
N PHE A 39 -3.82 3.69 9.99
CA PHE A 39 -4.69 4.00 8.86
C PHE A 39 -5.96 3.15 8.84
N THR A 40 -7.10 3.80 8.63
CA THR A 40 -8.35 3.15 8.22
C THR A 40 -8.42 3.15 6.70
N LEU A 41 -8.59 1.98 6.07
CA LEU A 41 -8.61 1.86 4.61
C LEU A 41 -10.02 1.92 4.07
N GLN A 42 -10.24 2.65 2.97
CA GLN A 42 -11.52 2.62 2.27
C GLN A 42 -11.85 1.24 1.71
N SER A 43 -10.85 0.56 1.14
CA SER A 43 -10.99 -0.79 0.60
C SER A 43 -9.65 -1.51 0.57
N ARG A 44 -9.69 -2.84 0.67
CA ARG A 44 -8.52 -3.71 0.48
C ARG A 44 -8.10 -3.81 -1.00
N LYS A 45 -9.06 -3.68 -1.92
CA LYS A 45 -8.82 -3.68 -3.37
C LYS A 45 -8.60 -2.24 -3.83
N PRO A 46 -7.65 -1.99 -4.77
CA PRO A 46 -7.52 -0.66 -5.35
C PRO A 46 -8.75 -0.34 -6.21
N ILE A 47 -9.10 0.94 -6.26
CA ILE A 47 -10.08 1.47 -7.22
C ILE A 47 -9.38 1.54 -8.59
N ARG A 48 -10.05 1.07 -9.64
CA ARG A 48 -9.55 1.10 -11.02
C ARG A 48 -10.33 2.12 -11.84
N ALA A 49 -9.71 2.62 -12.89
CA ALA A 49 -10.39 3.45 -13.88
C ALA A 49 -11.56 2.68 -14.53
N SER A 50 -12.66 3.38 -14.73
CA SER A 50 -13.84 2.92 -15.47
C SER A 50 -13.56 2.84 -16.97
N ALA A 51 -14.41 2.12 -17.71
CA ALA A 51 -14.31 2.05 -19.17
C ALA A 51 -14.42 3.43 -19.84
N GLY A 52 -15.30 4.30 -19.32
CA GLY A 52 -15.45 5.68 -19.81
C GLY A 52 -14.18 6.50 -19.60
N GLU A 53 -13.57 6.42 -18.41
CA GLU A 53 -12.30 7.09 -18.12
C GLU A 53 -11.15 6.56 -18.99
N ILE A 54 -11.10 5.26 -19.25
CA ILE A 54 -10.08 4.66 -20.12
C ILE A 54 -10.25 5.13 -21.58
N SER A 55 -11.49 5.30 -22.03
CA SER A 55 -11.79 5.82 -23.36
C SER A 55 -11.33 7.27 -23.52
N LEU A 56 -11.63 8.13 -22.54
CA LEU A 56 -11.23 9.54 -22.53
C LEU A 56 -9.73 9.73 -22.26
N ASN A 57 -9.13 8.87 -21.44
CA ASN A 57 -7.72 8.91 -21.10
C ASN A 57 -7.13 7.49 -21.09
N PRO A 58 -6.55 7.03 -22.22
CA PRO A 58 -5.95 5.71 -22.31
C PRO A 58 -4.83 5.46 -21.28
N ARG A 59 -4.15 6.51 -20.78
CA ARG A 59 -3.11 6.38 -19.75
C ARG A 59 -3.67 5.95 -18.39
N SER A 60 -4.97 6.15 -18.14
CA SER A 60 -5.65 5.70 -16.92
C SER A 60 -5.82 4.19 -16.81
N ARG A 61 -5.61 3.44 -17.91
CA ARG A 61 -5.82 1.98 -17.96
C ARG A 61 -5.04 1.22 -16.88
N SER A 62 -3.83 1.66 -16.54
CA SER A 62 -2.98 1.03 -15.52
C SER A 62 -3.11 1.66 -14.14
N ALA A 63 -3.89 2.74 -14.00
CA ALA A 63 -4.03 3.47 -12.75
C ALA A 63 -4.74 2.63 -11.68
N LYS A 64 -4.17 2.63 -10.48
CA LYS A 64 -4.71 1.99 -9.27
C LYS A 64 -4.72 3.02 -8.16
N LEU A 65 -5.90 3.31 -7.62
CA LEU A 65 -6.08 4.25 -6.52
C LEU A 65 -6.26 3.49 -5.20
N ARG A 66 -5.44 3.83 -4.22
CA ARG A 66 -5.55 3.37 -2.82
C ARG A 66 -5.73 4.55 -1.89
N ILE A 67 -6.70 4.46 -0.98
CA ILE A 67 -7.10 5.52 -0.06
C ILE A 67 -7.10 4.96 1.36
N GLY A 68 -6.52 5.72 2.29
CA GLY A 68 -6.61 5.47 3.71
C GLY A 68 -6.61 6.78 4.48
N TRP A 69 -7.35 6.81 5.58
CA TRP A 69 -7.42 7.94 6.51
C TRP A 69 -6.51 7.68 7.70
N ARG A 70 -5.70 8.69 8.07
CA ARG A 70 -4.83 8.61 9.23
C ARG A 70 -5.67 8.62 10.51
N THR A 71 -5.31 7.78 11.47
CA THR A 71 -5.92 7.76 12.81
C THR A 71 -5.12 8.64 13.77
N SER A 72 -5.48 8.63 15.05
CA SER A 72 -4.73 9.28 16.13
C SER A 72 -3.46 8.52 16.56
N ALA A 73 -3.20 7.32 16.04
CA ALA A 73 -2.04 6.52 16.44
C ALA A 73 -0.72 7.15 15.97
N ASP A 74 0.31 7.07 16.82
CA ASP A 74 1.62 7.62 16.52
C ASP A 74 2.30 6.96 15.31
N PRO A 75 3.07 7.72 14.51
CA PRO A 75 3.80 7.16 13.39
C PRO A 75 4.96 6.28 13.88
N THR A 76 5.03 5.05 13.41
CA THR A 76 6.16 4.15 13.63
C THR A 76 7.15 4.18 12.47
N PRO A 77 8.44 3.87 12.69
CA PRO A 77 9.43 3.71 11.62
C PRO A 77 8.99 2.72 10.54
N ILE A 78 9.48 2.91 9.32
CA ILE A 78 9.20 2.04 8.16
C ILE A 78 10.41 1.14 7.91
N ASP A 79 10.17 -0.17 7.82
CA ASP A 79 11.13 -1.10 7.21
C ASP A 79 10.92 -1.12 5.68
N VAL A 80 11.81 -0.43 4.96
CA VAL A 80 11.78 -0.34 3.49
C VAL A 80 11.96 -1.70 2.80
N LYS A 81 12.69 -2.62 3.43
CA LYS A 81 12.91 -3.98 2.90
C LYS A 81 11.64 -4.80 3.04
N ALA A 82 10.93 -4.70 4.17
CA ALA A 82 9.62 -5.32 4.35
C ALA A 82 8.57 -4.82 3.33
N LEU A 83 8.68 -3.56 2.89
CA LEU A 83 7.82 -3.02 1.82
C LEU A 83 8.14 -3.60 0.42
N GLY A 84 9.26 -4.30 0.25
CA GLY A 84 9.69 -4.85 -1.05
C GLY A 84 10.08 -3.77 -2.04
N VAL A 85 10.63 -2.67 -1.55
CA VAL A 85 11.29 -1.66 -2.40
C VAL A 85 12.54 -2.31 -3.00
N PRO A 86 12.72 -2.28 -4.33
CA PRO A 86 13.91 -2.83 -4.96
C PRO A 86 15.15 -2.00 -4.58
N GLU A 87 16.28 -2.67 -4.38
CA GLU A 87 17.57 -2.00 -4.26
C GLU A 87 17.96 -1.45 -5.63
N LEU A 88 18.27 -0.16 -5.69
CA LEU A 88 18.79 0.46 -6.90
C LEU A 88 20.28 0.13 -7.01
N PRO A 89 20.77 -0.29 -8.17
CA PRO A 89 22.20 -0.46 -8.36
C PRO A 89 22.91 0.86 -8.09
N ASN A 90 24.00 0.82 -7.32
CA ASN A 90 24.86 1.98 -7.11
C ASN A 90 25.27 2.52 -8.49
N ARG A 91 24.78 3.70 -8.83
CA ARG A 91 25.12 4.36 -10.09
C ARG A 91 26.60 4.72 -10.01
N ILE A 92 27.44 3.92 -10.65
CA ILE A 92 28.86 4.23 -10.84
C ILE A 92 28.89 5.58 -11.56
N LYS A 93 29.35 6.63 -10.86
CA LYS A 93 29.63 7.91 -11.49
C LYS A 93 30.84 7.69 -12.40
N SER A 94 30.65 7.85 -13.71
CA SER A 94 31.74 8.06 -14.68
C SER A 94 32.26 9.48 -14.56
#